data_AF-A0A1Y5YCI0-F1
#
_entry.id   AF-A0A1Y5YCI0-F1
#
_cell.length_a   1.000
_cell.length_b   1.000
_cell.length_c   1.000
_cell.angle_alpha   90.00
_cell.angle_beta   90.00
_cell.angle_gamma   90.00
#
_symmetry.space_group_name_H-M   'P 1'
#
loop_
_entity.id
_entity.type
_entity.pdbx_description
1 polymer ?
#
loop_
_entity_poly.entity_id
_entity_poly.type
_entity_poly.pdbx_seq_one_letter_code
_entity_poly.pdbx_strand_id
1 'polypeptide(L)' 'MRKITAWAAIIAVPTMAVGVYGMNFDYMPELHWKYGYPIVMIVIMSVCVILHRIFKRNRWL' A
#
# COMPACT_ATOMS: atom_id res chain seq x y z
N MET A 1 -7.69 18.29 12.34
CA MET A 1 -6.75 17.22 12.72
C MET A 1 -7.03 15.87 12.03
N ARG A 2 -8.22 15.25 12.18
CA ARG A 2 -8.51 13.88 11.69
C ARG A 2 -8.31 13.61 10.18
N LYS A 3 -8.56 14.60 9.33
CA LYS A 3 -8.38 14.46 7.86
C LYS A 3 -6.91 14.29 7.46
N ILE A 4 -6.00 14.97 8.16
CA ILE A 4 -4.56 14.97 7.83
C ILE A 4 -3.95 13.62 8.22
N THR A 5 -4.30 13.09 9.39
CA THR A 5 -3.87 11.75 9.83
C THR A 5 -4.44 10.64 8.95
N ALA A 6 -5.69 10.77 8.47
CA ALA A 6 -6.26 9.82 7.51
C ALA A 6 -5.50 9.81 6.17
N TRP A 7 -5.19 10.98 5.61
CA TRP A 7 -4.37 11.08 4.39
C TRP A 7 -2.94 10.57 4.58
N ALA A 8 -2.31 10.88 5.72
CA ALA A 8 -0.97 10.37 6.04
C ALA A 8 -0.94 8.83 6.11
N ALA A 9 -1.97 8.22 6.70
CA ALA A 9 -2.10 6.76 6.75
C ALA A 9 -2.27 6.12 5.36
N ILE A 10 -3.04 6.76 4.47
CA ILE A 10 -3.21 6.29 3.08
C ILE A 10 -1.87 6.35 2.30
N ILE A 11 -1.08 7.40 2.49
CA ILE A 11 0.21 7.58 1.80
C ILE A 11 1.30 6.67 2.37
N ALA A 12 1.25 6.33 3.66
CA ALA A 12 2.24 5.46 4.30
C ALA A 12 2.29 4.06 3.66
N VAL A 13 1.14 3.51 3.26
CA VAL A 13 1.04 2.16 2.68
C VAL A 13 1.85 1.98 1.38
N PRO A 14 1.61 2.76 0.31
CA PRO A 14 2.40 2.62 -0.91
C PRO A 14 3.87 3.01 -0.68
N THR A 15 4.15 3.97 0.21
CA THR A 15 5.52 4.36 0.55
C THR A 15 6.31 3.20 1.18
N MET A 16 5.72 2.49 2.14
CA MET A 16 6.34 1.31 2.73
C MET A 16 6.54 0.20 1.70
N ALA A 17 5.56 -0.04 0.84
CA ALA A 17 5.67 -1.07 -0.19
C ALA A 17 6.79 -0.75 -1.20
N VAL A 18 6.89 0.50 -1.67
CA VAL A 18 8.00 0.95 -2.51
C VAL A 18 9.34 0.83 -1.78
N GLY A 19 9.39 1.12 -0.47
CA GLY A 19 10.58 0.92 0.34
C GLY A 19 11.04 -0.55 0.36
N VAL A 20 10.12 -1.49 0.54
CA VAL A 20 10.42 -2.93 0.56
C VAL A 20 10.83 -3.46 -0.82
N TYR A 21 10.13 -3.07 -1.90
CA TYR A 21 10.48 -3.48 -3.28
C TYR A 21 11.67 -2.73 -3.87
N GLY A 22 12.03 -1.57 -3.31
CA GLY A 22 13.20 -0.78 -3.73
C GLY A 22 14.52 -1.27 -3.11
N MET A 23 14.46 -2.19 -2.16
CA MET A 23 15.66 -2.81 -1.59
C MET A 23 16.24 -3.84 -2.56
N ASN A 24 17.57 -3.79 -2.75
CA ASN A 24 18.33 -4.75 -3.57
C ASN A 24 18.42 -6.10 -2.85
N PHE A 25 17.31 -6.83 -2.77
CA PHE A 25 17.30 -8.18 -2.25
C PHE A 25 17.65 -9.17 -3.37
N ASP A 26 18.79 -9.86 -3.25
CA ASP A 26 19.21 -10.96 -4.14
C ASP A 26 18.25 -12.16 -4.12
N TYR A 27 17.50 -12.36 -3.04
CA TYR A 27 16.57 -13.48 -2.85
C TYR A 27 15.14 -12.96 -2.61
N MET A 28 14.51 -12.45 -3.67
CA MET A 28 13.06 -12.22 -3.70
C MET A 28 12.37 -13.41 -4.41
N PRO A 29 11.73 -14.35 -3.69
CA PRO A 29 11.03 -15.48 -4.33
C PRO A 29 9.92 -15.02 -5.29
N GLU A 30 9.44 -13.80 -5.12
CA GLU A 30 8.42 -13.13 -5.92
C GLU A 30 8.91 -12.66 -7.29
N LEU A 31 10.23 -12.42 -7.45
CA LEU A 31 10.83 -11.88 -8.67
C LEU A 31 10.83 -12.90 -9.82
N HIS A 32 10.93 -14.19 -9.48
CA HIS A 32 10.84 -15.29 -10.44
C HIS A 32 9.39 -15.61 -10.84
N TRP A 33 8.41 -15.00 -10.17
CA TRP A 33 7.00 -15.24 -10.42
C TRP A 33 6.43 -14.14 -11.31
N LYS A 34 5.98 -14.54 -12.51
CA LYS A 34 5.44 -13.64 -13.54
C LYS A 34 4.28 -12.76 -13.04
N TYR A 35 3.59 -13.20 -11.98
CA TYR A 35 2.47 -12.50 -11.37
C TYR A 35 2.80 -11.81 -10.04
N GLY A 36 4.02 -11.91 -9.50
CA GLY A 36 4.40 -11.28 -8.23
C GLY A 36 4.18 -9.77 -8.27
N TYR A 37 4.77 -9.10 -9.26
CA TYR A 37 4.64 -7.65 -9.44
C TYR A 37 3.17 -7.16 -9.56
N PRO A 38 2.32 -7.72 -10.44
CA PRO A 38 0.92 -7.27 -10.52
C PRO A 38 0.10 -7.61 -9.27
N ILE A 39 0.36 -8.75 -8.58
CA ILE A 39 -0.33 -9.08 -7.32
C ILE A 39 -0.03 -8.02 -6.26
N VAL A 40 1.23 -7.61 -6.14
CA VAL A 40 1.67 -6.61 -5.18
C VAL A 40 1.01 -5.26 -5.45
N MET A 41 0.96 -4.83 -6.72
CA MET A 41 0.23 -3.62 -7.08
C MET A 41 -1.26 -3.71 -6.71
N ILE A 42 -1.91 -4.86 -6.94
CA ILE A 42 -3.32 -5.08 -6.56
C ILE A 42 -3.49 -5.04 -5.04
N VAL A 43 -2.56 -5.62 -4.28
CA VAL A 43 -2.57 -5.59 -2.81
C VAL A 43 -2.43 -4.14 -2.30
N ILE A 44 -1.46 -3.38 -2.81
CA ILE A 44 -1.28 -1.97 -2.42
C ILE A 44 -2.55 -1.17 -2.74
N MET A 45 -3.08 -1.31 -3.96
CA MET A 45 -4.30 -0.62 -4.39
C MET A 45 -5.51 -0.98 -3.53
N SER A 46 -5.70 -2.28 -3.24
CA SER A 46 -6.82 -2.74 -2.42
C SER A 46 -6.72 -2.22 -0.98
N VAL A 47 -5.53 -2.23 -0.37
CA VAL A 47 -5.31 -1.65 0.96
C VAL A 47 -5.59 -0.15 0.99
N CYS A 48 -5.12 0.61 -0.01
CA CYS A 48 -5.43 2.03 -0.15
C CYS A 48 -6.94 2.30 -0.24
N VAL A 49 -7.66 1.50 -1.05
CA VAL A 49 -9.13 1.61 -1.19
C VAL A 49 -9.86 1.24 0.10
N ILE A 50 -9.41 0.20 0.80
CA ILE A 50 -9.98 -0.21 2.09
C ILE A 50 -9.80 0.90 3.13
N LEU A 51 -8.59 1.44 3.28
CA LEU A 51 -8.31 2.56 4.18
C LEU A 51 -9.15 3.78 3.83
N HIS A 52 -9.24 4.13 2.55
CA HIS A 52 -10.09 5.23 2.10
C HIS A 52 -11.57 5.00 2.47
N ARG A 53 -12.10 3.79 2.25
CA ARG A 53 -13.48 3.44 2.64
C ARG A 53 -13.70 3.50 4.15
N ILE A 54 -12.75 3.02 4.96
CA ILE A 54 -12.84 3.06 6.43
C ILE A 54 -12.85 4.50 6.92
N PHE A 55 -11.93 5.33 6.47
CA PHE A 55 -11.88 6.74 6.88
C PHE A 55 -13.12 7.53 6.42
N LYS A 56 -13.63 7.25 5.22
CA LYS A 56 -14.88 7.83 4.71
C LYS A 56 -16.09 7.39 5.54
N ARG A 57 -16.19 6.09 5.88
CA ARG A 57 -17.26 5.54 6.72
C ARG A 57 -17.25 6.13 8.14
N ASN A 58 -16.07 6.38 8.69
CA ASN A 58 -15.91 6.96 10.01
C ASN A 58 -16.14 8.49 10.05
N ARG A 59 -16.48 9.13 8.92
CA ARG A 59 -16.57 10.61 8.77
C ARG A 59 -15.28 11.34 9.17
N TRP A 60 -14.15 10.66 9.07
CA TRP A 60 -12.82 11.26 9.31
C TRP A 60 -12.31 12.01 8.09
N LEU A 61 -12.91 11.76 6.92
CA LEU A 61 -12.60 12.33 5.62
C LEU A 61 -13.80 13.13 5.10
#